data_AF-A0A955DZU9-F1
#
_entry.id   AF-A0A955DZU9-F1
#
_cell.length_a   1.000
_cell.length_b   1.000
_cell.length_c   1.000
_cell.angle_alpha   90.00
_cell.angle_beta   90.00
_cell.angle_gamma   90.00
#
_symmetry.space_group_name_H-M   'P 1'
#
loop_
_entity.id
_entity.type
_entity.pdbx_description
1 polymer ?
#
loop_
_entity_poly.entity_id
_entity_poly.type
_entity_poly.pdbx_seq_one_letter_code
_entity_poly.pdbx_strand_id
1 'polypeptide(L)'
;MSSYIALDIGDKRIGVSICDSSAPFPAPLTTLHASSGVGAELMDILSKQKVSAIIIGYPRNQAGEATDQTARVEKIVGLLNLPGHIPIYWQDESLTSVKAEAELSKRGKPFSKGDIDSLAATYILDDFIKSHPNFTPRSNNIEEHTIRSESDVTSKKKAKIKTKTRSIRYFFIAFLLILSILLMSIFVWYKKSISPKSNVEKYQIVEIKSGSSTVSIAQKLESAELIRSSFAFGLYMKLNPNNNLKAGSYSLSANQSVKQIISVISGGDVVTKRILIAPGLRYDQIVETLKKQGYSSDDIRLAEDKLRKHELLRGLDSSSTLEGYLFPDTYVVEPSSAADDLYLQIAKNFQSKISSEIKSGLKKQGLSFKEAVILASIVQKEEPNASTQKTIAQVFLKRYREGVPLGADPTFKYAAAQFGDINSPDSNSPYNTRKVVGLPPTAIANFNISALEAVADPASSDFMYFVHGDDGKAYFSKTLQEHEQNTAKYCTVACR
;
A
#
# COMPACT_ATOMS: atom_id res chain seq x y z
N MET A 1 5.55 -9.21 42.54
CA MET A 1 5.16 -10.62 42.50
C MET A 1 6.15 -11.39 41.64
N SER A 2 6.23 -12.71 41.79
CA SER A 2 6.99 -13.59 40.87
C SER A 2 6.16 -13.91 39.63
N SER A 3 6.82 -14.07 38.49
CA SER A 3 6.14 -14.34 37.22
C SER A 3 6.62 -15.63 36.57
N TYR A 4 5.73 -16.29 35.83
CA TYR A 4 6.09 -17.35 34.90
C TYR A 4 6.17 -16.77 33.49
N ILE A 5 7.18 -17.18 32.74
CA ILE A 5 7.32 -16.81 31.32
C ILE A 5 7.28 -18.07 30.48
N ALA A 6 6.51 -18.06 29.39
CA ALA A 6 6.58 -19.12 28.39
C ALA A 6 7.18 -18.64 27.07
N LEU A 7 7.88 -19.56 26.40
CA LEU A 7 8.56 -19.35 25.13
C LEU A 7 8.02 -20.32 24.08
N ASP A 8 7.52 -19.79 22.97
CA ASP A 8 7.23 -20.54 21.73
C ASP A 8 8.44 -20.38 20.79
N ILE A 9 9.20 -21.45 20.56
CA ILE A 9 10.50 -21.38 19.90
C ILE A 9 10.36 -21.69 18.41
N GLY A 10 10.47 -20.66 17.57
CA GLY A 10 10.51 -20.79 16.11
C GLY A 10 11.87 -20.44 15.49
N ASP A 11 12.09 -20.91 14.26
CA ASP A 11 13.34 -20.69 13.50
C ASP A 11 13.67 -19.21 13.23
N LYS A 12 12.64 -18.36 13.16
CA LYS A 12 12.78 -16.92 12.86
C LYS A 12 12.48 -16.02 14.04
N ARG A 13 11.70 -16.51 15.00
CA ARG A 13 11.11 -15.71 16.07
C ARG A 13 10.79 -16.59 17.27
N ILE A 14 10.75 -15.96 18.44
CA ILE A 14 10.38 -16.58 19.70
C ILE A 14 9.19 -15.81 20.28
N GLY A 15 8.05 -16.45 20.40
CA GLY A 15 6.90 -15.89 21.11
C GLY A 15 7.17 -15.87 22.61
N VAL A 16 6.82 -14.79 23.29
CA VAL A 16 7.01 -14.65 24.75
C VAL A 16 5.69 -14.27 25.40
N SER A 17 5.28 -15.02 26.41
CA SER A 17 4.12 -14.72 27.25
C SER A 17 4.52 -14.63 28.72
N ILE A 18 3.69 -13.98 29.53
CA ILE A 18 3.91 -13.82 30.97
C ILE A 18 2.61 -14.02 31.75
N CYS A 19 2.71 -14.53 32.97
CA CYS A 19 1.63 -14.50 33.95
C CYS A 19 2.17 -14.29 35.37
N ASP A 20 1.34 -13.77 36.27
CA ASP A 20 1.66 -13.65 37.69
C ASP A 20 1.44 -15.00 38.38
N SER A 21 2.39 -15.44 39.23
CA SER A 21 2.28 -16.71 39.94
C SER A 21 1.12 -16.73 40.97
N SER A 22 0.65 -15.57 41.43
CA SER A 22 -0.46 -15.42 42.38
C SER A 22 -1.83 -15.26 41.70
N ALA A 23 -1.84 -14.84 40.43
CA ALA A 23 -3.04 -14.68 39.62
C ALA A 23 -2.71 -15.11 38.18
N PRO A 24 -2.75 -16.42 37.90
CA PRO A 24 -2.23 -17.00 36.67
C PRO A 24 -3.18 -16.77 35.49
N PHE A 25 -3.22 -15.54 34.99
CA PHE A 25 -3.86 -15.14 33.75
C PHE A 25 -2.77 -14.84 32.71
N PRO A 26 -2.42 -15.81 31.85
CA PRO A 26 -1.41 -15.61 30.81
C PRO A 26 -1.78 -14.51 29.83
N ALA A 27 -0.81 -13.66 29.52
CA ALA A 27 -0.93 -12.64 28.49
C ALA A 27 0.29 -12.65 27.58
N PRO A 28 0.11 -12.34 26.27
CA PRO A 28 1.23 -12.17 25.37
C PRO A 28 2.08 -10.97 25.84
N LEU A 29 3.40 -11.16 25.91
CA LEU A 29 4.33 -10.12 26.34
C LEU A 29 5.00 -9.47 25.13
N THR A 30 5.63 -10.27 24.27
CA THR A 30 6.33 -9.78 23.08
C THR A 30 6.68 -10.94 22.13
N THR A 31 7.29 -10.63 21.00
CA THR A 31 7.94 -11.59 20.10
C THR A 31 9.37 -11.14 19.85
N LEU A 32 10.33 -12.03 20.07
CA LEU A 32 11.75 -11.80 19.80
C LEU A 32 12.12 -12.34 18.42
N HIS A 33 13.13 -11.75 17.77
CA HIS A 33 13.66 -12.30 16.52
C HIS A 33 14.81 -13.27 16.81
N ALA A 34 14.76 -14.46 16.19
CA ALA A 34 15.82 -15.45 16.29
C ALA A 34 17.08 -14.92 15.59
N SER A 35 18.00 -14.38 16.39
CA SER A 35 19.26 -13.78 15.97
C SER A 35 20.36 -14.12 16.98
N SER A 36 21.62 -13.87 16.65
CA SER A 36 22.73 -14.12 17.58
C SER A 36 22.65 -13.31 18.89
N GLY A 37 21.87 -12.22 18.92
CA GLY A 37 21.64 -11.39 20.11
C GLY A 37 20.41 -11.76 20.95
N VAL A 38 19.60 -12.72 20.50
CA VAL A 38 18.28 -13.01 21.11
C VAL A 38 18.38 -13.44 22.58
N GLY A 39 19.45 -14.13 22.97
CA GLY A 39 19.71 -14.49 24.37
C GLY A 39 19.86 -13.26 25.28
N ALA A 40 20.53 -12.20 24.80
CA ALA A 40 20.70 -10.98 25.58
C ALA A 40 19.37 -10.21 25.74
N GLU A 41 18.54 -10.18 24.70
CA GLU A 41 17.19 -9.60 24.76
C GLU A 41 16.28 -10.36 25.72
N LEU A 42 16.36 -11.70 25.70
CA LEU A 42 15.63 -12.54 26.64
C LEU A 42 16.10 -12.33 28.08
N MET A 43 17.42 -12.21 28.31
CA MET A 43 17.96 -11.91 29.65
C MET A 43 17.51 -10.56 30.20
N ASP A 44 17.40 -9.53 29.35
CA ASP A 44 16.84 -8.23 29.74
C ASP A 44 15.37 -8.38 30.21
N ILE A 45 14.56 -9.16 29.49
CA ILE A 45 13.17 -9.46 29.88
C ILE A 45 13.12 -10.21 31.21
N LEU A 46 13.91 -11.28 31.36
CA LEU A 46 13.94 -12.09 32.58
C LEU A 46 14.35 -11.26 33.80
N SER A 47 15.34 -10.38 33.65
CA SER A 47 15.84 -9.51 34.73
C SER A 47 14.81 -8.49 35.22
N LYS A 48 13.91 -8.04 34.35
CA LYS A 48 12.87 -7.05 34.67
C LYS A 48 11.65 -7.65 35.35
N GLN A 49 11.40 -8.96 35.17
CA GLN A 49 10.11 -9.58 35.48
C GLN A 49 10.09 -10.51 36.70
N LYS A 50 11.12 -10.51 37.57
CA LYS A 50 11.20 -11.37 38.78
C LYS A 50 10.72 -12.82 38.50
N VAL A 51 11.31 -13.42 37.46
CA VAL A 51 10.84 -14.69 36.91
C VAL A 51 11.18 -15.86 37.82
N SER A 52 10.18 -16.69 38.14
CA SER A 52 10.34 -17.85 39.03
C SER A 52 10.35 -19.19 38.30
N ALA A 53 9.90 -19.24 37.04
CA ALA A 53 10.00 -20.40 36.17
C ALA A 53 9.92 -19.98 34.68
N ILE A 54 10.61 -20.74 33.82
CA ILE A 54 10.52 -20.60 32.35
C ILE A 54 9.88 -21.86 31.79
N ILE A 55 8.82 -21.71 31.01
CA ILE A 55 8.12 -22.77 30.32
C ILE A 55 8.51 -22.70 28.85
N ILE A 56 8.92 -23.80 28.24
CA ILE A 56 9.32 -23.84 26.84
C ILE A 56 8.41 -24.82 26.12
N GLY A 57 7.83 -24.35 25.01
CA GLY A 57 7.07 -25.18 24.11
C GLY A 57 7.91 -26.32 23.54
N TYR A 58 7.33 -27.51 23.52
CA TYR A 58 7.99 -28.75 23.13
C TYR A 58 7.22 -29.39 21.99
N PRO A 59 7.62 -29.14 20.72
CA PRO A 59 6.87 -29.58 19.56
C PRO A 59 6.86 -31.11 19.48
N ARG A 60 5.68 -31.67 19.25
CA ARG A 60 5.45 -33.10 19.06
C ARG A 60 4.59 -33.33 17.83
N ASN A 61 4.69 -34.54 17.26
CA ASN A 61 3.77 -34.95 16.20
C ASN A 61 2.38 -35.29 16.79
N GLN A 62 1.40 -35.59 15.93
CA GLN A 62 0.04 -35.98 16.36
C GLN A 62 0.00 -37.28 17.21
N ALA A 63 1.07 -38.07 17.22
CA ALA A 63 1.23 -39.26 18.05
C ALA A 63 1.95 -38.99 19.38
N GLY A 64 2.35 -37.74 19.66
CA GLY A 64 3.04 -37.33 20.89
C GLY A 64 4.55 -37.62 20.91
N GLU A 65 5.14 -37.96 19.77
CA GLU A 65 6.56 -38.31 19.63
C GLU A 65 7.40 -37.09 19.22
N ALA A 66 8.70 -37.14 19.54
CA ALA A 66 9.67 -36.13 19.14
C ALA A 66 9.93 -36.15 17.63
N THR A 67 10.24 -34.98 17.07
CA THR A 67 10.48 -34.75 15.63
C THR A 67 11.78 -33.99 15.40
N ASP A 68 12.17 -33.80 14.14
CA ASP A 68 13.30 -32.94 13.77
C ASP A 68 13.13 -31.48 14.24
N GLN A 69 11.90 -31.04 14.49
CA GLN A 69 11.61 -29.72 15.06
C GLN A 69 11.95 -29.70 16.57
N THR A 70 11.67 -30.79 17.28
CA THR A 70 12.01 -30.97 18.70
C THR A 70 13.51 -30.83 18.94
N ALA A 71 14.32 -31.55 18.14
CA ALA A 71 15.79 -31.48 18.24
C ALA A 71 16.34 -30.08 17.93
N ARG A 72 15.67 -29.31 17.06
CA ARG A 72 16.03 -27.92 16.77
C ARG A 72 15.71 -26.98 17.93
N VAL A 73 14.54 -27.13 18.55
CA VAL A 73 14.15 -26.34 19.72
C VAL A 73 15.14 -26.56 20.87
N GLU A 74 15.49 -27.81 21.18
CA GLU A 74 16.48 -28.12 22.21
C GLU A 74 17.84 -27.46 21.94
N LYS A 75 18.29 -27.50 20.68
CA LYS A 75 19.53 -26.83 20.26
C LYS A 75 19.45 -25.32 20.43
N ILE A 76 18.35 -24.68 20.05
CA ILE A 76 18.16 -23.23 20.20
C ILE A 76 18.15 -22.86 21.68
N VAL A 77 17.44 -23.61 22.53
CA VAL A 77 17.39 -23.38 23.98
C VAL A 77 18.79 -23.49 24.60
N GLY A 78 19.60 -24.46 24.18
CA GLY A 78 21.01 -24.56 24.60
C GLY A 78 21.84 -23.33 24.23
N LEU A 79 21.50 -22.63 23.15
CA LEU A 79 22.18 -21.40 22.71
C LEU A 79 21.67 -20.14 23.42
N LEU A 80 20.48 -20.17 24.02
CA LEU A 80 19.90 -19.01 24.73
C LEU A 80 20.62 -18.68 26.04
N ASN A 81 21.43 -19.60 26.57
CA ASN A 81 22.20 -19.44 27.81
C ASN A 81 21.34 -18.94 28.99
N LEU A 82 20.22 -19.61 29.20
CA LEU A 82 19.23 -19.26 30.23
C LEU A 82 19.84 -19.33 31.63
N PRO A 83 19.38 -18.47 32.57
CA PRO A 83 19.95 -18.40 33.91
C PRO A 83 19.67 -19.67 34.70
N GLY A 84 20.73 -20.41 35.06
CA GLY A 84 20.60 -21.73 35.72
C GLY A 84 19.96 -21.72 37.12
N HIS A 85 19.68 -20.55 37.70
CA HIS A 85 18.93 -20.43 38.96
C HIS A 85 17.40 -20.39 38.74
N ILE A 86 16.94 -20.23 37.50
CA ILE A 86 15.52 -20.26 37.16
C ILE A 86 15.19 -21.64 36.59
N PRO A 87 14.25 -22.40 37.19
CA PRO A 87 13.88 -23.72 36.68
C PRO A 87 13.19 -23.62 35.31
N ILE A 88 13.54 -24.56 34.43
CA ILE A 88 12.98 -24.69 33.07
C ILE A 88 12.06 -25.91 33.01
N TYR A 89 10.89 -25.74 32.42
CA TYR A 89 9.89 -26.79 32.21
C TYR A 89 9.55 -26.88 30.73
N TRP A 90 9.33 -28.10 30.25
CA TRP A 90 8.92 -28.37 28.87
C TRP A 90 7.42 -28.67 28.83
N GLN A 91 6.70 -28.02 27.92
CA GLN A 91 5.27 -28.16 27.78
C GLN A 91 4.93 -28.52 26.33
N ASP A 92 4.10 -29.54 26.12
CA ASP A 92 3.65 -29.90 24.77
C ASP A 92 2.92 -28.71 24.13
N GLU A 93 3.37 -28.31 22.93
CA GLU A 93 2.83 -27.17 22.18
C GLU A 93 1.99 -27.59 20.97
N SER A 94 1.67 -28.88 20.84
CA SER A 94 0.89 -29.41 19.72
C SER A 94 -0.40 -28.61 19.50
N LEU A 95 -0.60 -28.13 18.27
CA LEU A 95 -1.77 -27.34 17.82
C LEU A 95 -1.93 -25.93 18.44
N THR A 96 -0.99 -25.46 19.27
CA THR A 96 -1.08 -24.12 19.89
C THR A 96 -1.05 -22.97 18.88
N SER A 97 -0.19 -23.03 17.86
CA SER A 97 -0.14 -22.01 16.79
C SER A 97 -1.40 -22.01 15.91
N VAL A 98 -2.01 -23.18 15.66
CA VAL A 98 -3.27 -23.31 14.91
C VAL A 98 -4.42 -22.67 15.69
N LYS A 99 -4.47 -22.91 17.01
CA LYS A 99 -5.45 -22.29 17.91
C LYS A 99 -5.27 -20.76 17.95
N ALA A 100 -4.03 -20.27 17.94
CA ALA A 100 -3.71 -18.84 17.93
C ALA A 100 -4.15 -18.15 16.63
N GLU A 101 -3.87 -18.75 15.47
CA GLU A 101 -4.29 -18.21 14.18
C GLU A 101 -5.82 -18.19 14.02
N ALA A 102 -6.50 -19.26 14.44
CA ALA A 102 -7.96 -19.33 14.41
C ALA A 102 -8.62 -18.27 15.31
N GLU A 103 -8.06 -18.03 16.50
CA GLU A 103 -8.54 -17.01 17.44
C GLU A 103 -8.32 -15.59 16.91
N LEU A 104 -7.16 -15.29 16.34
CA LEU A 104 -6.87 -13.97 15.76
C LEU A 104 -7.71 -13.70 14.52
N SER A 105 -7.95 -14.71 13.69
CA SER A 105 -8.81 -14.60 12.50
C SER A 105 -10.27 -14.29 12.85
N LYS A 106 -10.81 -14.86 13.94
CA LYS A 106 -12.17 -14.59 14.42
C LYS A 106 -12.36 -13.14 14.89
N ARG A 107 -11.30 -12.45 15.28
CA ARG A 107 -11.36 -11.06 15.78
C ARG A 107 -11.55 -10.02 14.68
N GLY A 108 -11.44 -10.41 13.40
CA GLY A 108 -11.71 -9.54 12.25
C GLY A 108 -10.77 -8.33 12.10
N LYS A 109 -9.66 -8.31 12.86
CA LYS A 109 -8.61 -7.29 12.78
C LYS A 109 -7.38 -7.88 12.10
N PRO A 110 -6.62 -7.09 11.31
CA PRO A 110 -5.34 -7.53 10.78
C PRO A 110 -4.41 -7.95 11.92
N PHE A 111 -3.76 -9.10 11.80
CA PHE A 111 -2.77 -9.60 12.76
C PHE A 111 -1.50 -10.02 12.03
N SER A 112 -0.36 -9.84 12.69
CA SER A 112 0.94 -10.25 12.19
C SER A 112 1.24 -11.69 12.60
N LYS A 113 2.19 -12.32 11.91
CA LYS A 113 2.68 -13.62 12.34
C LYS A 113 3.35 -13.58 13.74
N GLY A 114 3.77 -12.42 14.25
CA GLY A 114 4.32 -12.31 15.62
C GLY A 114 3.22 -12.34 16.69
N ASP A 115 2.04 -11.83 16.34
CA ASP A 115 0.84 -11.94 17.19
C ASP A 115 0.42 -13.40 17.34
N ILE A 116 0.61 -14.23 16.30
CA ILE A 116 0.40 -15.68 16.38
C ILE A 116 1.40 -16.31 17.37
N ASP A 117 2.70 -16.07 17.21
CA ASP A 117 3.75 -16.70 18.05
C ASP A 117 3.60 -16.29 19.54
N SER A 118 3.31 -15.01 19.83
CA SER A 118 3.11 -14.55 21.21
C SER A 118 1.81 -15.08 21.84
N LEU A 119 0.76 -15.26 21.04
CA LEU A 119 -0.49 -15.90 21.49
C LEU A 119 -0.33 -17.42 21.65
N ALA A 120 0.47 -18.08 20.81
CA ALA A 120 0.83 -19.48 20.97
C ALA A 120 1.62 -19.70 22.27
N ALA A 121 2.63 -18.86 22.56
CA ALA A 121 3.32 -18.84 23.87
C ALA A 121 2.34 -18.63 25.04
N THR A 122 1.25 -17.88 24.84
CA THR A 122 0.22 -17.69 25.86
C THR A 122 -0.57 -18.97 26.12
N TYR A 123 -0.91 -19.73 25.08
CA TYR A 123 -1.57 -21.04 25.23
C TYR A 123 -0.66 -22.09 25.86
N ILE A 124 0.63 -22.11 25.51
CA ILE A 124 1.62 -22.97 26.16
C ILE A 124 1.63 -22.72 27.68
N LEU A 125 1.64 -21.44 28.09
CA LEU A 125 1.65 -21.06 29.49
C LEU A 125 0.32 -21.43 30.20
N ASP A 126 -0.81 -21.20 29.54
CA ASP A 126 -2.15 -21.53 30.05
C ASP A 126 -2.32 -23.05 30.26
N ASP A 127 -1.88 -23.86 29.28
CA ASP A 127 -1.95 -25.32 29.36
C ASP A 127 -1.02 -25.88 30.45
N PHE A 128 0.17 -25.29 30.62
CA PHE A 128 1.08 -25.66 31.71
C PHE A 128 0.47 -25.41 33.10
N ILE A 129 -0.13 -24.23 33.30
CA ILE A 129 -0.76 -23.86 34.57
C ILE A 129 -1.95 -24.79 34.89
N LYS A 130 -2.78 -25.08 33.89
CA LYS A 130 -3.94 -25.97 34.04
C LYS A 130 -3.54 -27.41 34.34
N SER A 131 -2.46 -27.89 33.74
CA SER A 131 -1.92 -29.24 34.00
C SER A 131 -1.16 -29.34 35.33
N HIS A 132 -0.76 -28.21 35.93
CA HIS A 132 0.00 -28.15 37.19
C HIS A 132 -0.65 -27.21 38.24
N PRO A 133 -1.87 -27.50 38.71
CA PRO A 133 -2.64 -26.59 39.58
C PRO A 133 -2.00 -26.31 40.96
N ASN A 134 -1.04 -27.15 41.39
CA ASN A 134 -0.31 -27.01 42.66
C ASN A 134 1.13 -26.48 42.47
N PHE A 135 1.44 -25.90 41.32
CA PHE A 135 2.77 -25.41 41.00
C PHE A 135 3.14 -24.19 41.86
N THR A 136 4.08 -24.37 42.79
CA THR A 136 4.62 -23.30 43.64
C THR A 136 6.15 -23.22 43.47
N PRO A 137 6.72 -22.04 43.19
CA PRO A 137 8.16 -21.90 43.05
C PRO A 137 8.83 -21.98 44.43
N ARG A 138 9.83 -22.84 44.59
CA ARG A 138 10.66 -22.90 45.80
C ARG A 138 11.35 -21.55 46.02
N SER A 139 11.05 -20.85 47.12
CA SER A 139 11.83 -19.70 47.56
C SER A 139 13.10 -20.17 48.26
N ASN A 140 14.27 -19.97 47.68
CA ASN A 140 15.52 -20.13 48.41
C ASN A 140 15.78 -18.86 49.23
N ASN A 141 15.69 -19.00 50.55
CA ASN A 141 16.21 -18.05 51.53
C ASN A 141 17.73 -17.92 51.34
N ILE A 142 18.23 -16.69 51.25
CA ILE A 142 19.65 -16.40 51.45
C ILE A 142 19.73 -15.55 52.71
N GLU A 143 20.25 -16.17 53.77
CA GLU A 143 20.53 -15.55 55.06
C GLU A 143 21.66 -14.52 54.94
N GLU A 144 21.45 -13.42 55.64
CA GLU A 144 22.43 -12.39 55.98
C GLU A 144 23.36 -12.94 57.08
N HIS A 145 24.68 -12.88 56.89
CA HIS A 145 25.59 -12.76 58.04
C HIS A 145 26.94 -12.11 57.69
N THR A 146 27.30 -11.18 58.56
CA THR A 146 28.40 -10.22 58.57
C THR A 146 29.74 -10.77 59.12
N ILE A 147 30.84 -10.19 58.62
CA ILE A 147 32.08 -9.73 59.32
C ILE A 147 33.20 -10.74 59.70
N ARG A 148 34.46 -10.24 59.47
CA ARG A 148 35.79 -10.57 60.05
C ARG A 148 36.52 -11.81 59.52
N SER A 149 37.85 -11.94 59.52
CA SER A 149 39.05 -11.07 59.47
C SER A 149 40.23 -12.04 59.71
N GLU A 150 41.40 -11.76 59.12
CA GLU A 150 42.72 -12.34 59.49
C GLU A 150 42.89 -13.86 59.23
N SER A 151 44.06 -14.43 58.94
CA SER A 151 45.45 -14.00 58.74
C SER A 151 46.23 -15.26 58.31
N ASP A 152 47.46 -15.06 57.83
CA ASP A 152 48.60 -15.98 57.93
C ASP A 152 48.73 -17.15 56.92
N VAL A 153 49.68 -17.10 55.97
CA VAL A 153 51.17 -17.23 56.07
C VAL A 153 51.55 -18.68 55.72
N THR A 154 52.17 -18.98 54.57
CA THR A 154 53.61 -18.97 54.24
C THR A 154 53.73 -19.67 52.86
N SER A 155 54.74 -19.60 51.99
CA SER A 155 56.15 -19.18 52.08
C SER A 155 56.74 -19.15 50.64
N LYS A 156 57.56 -18.10 50.36
CA LYS A 156 58.86 -18.05 49.61
C LYS A 156 58.98 -18.79 48.26
N LYS A 157 59.67 -18.31 47.22
CA LYS A 157 60.59 -17.18 46.94
C LYS A 157 60.87 -17.27 45.42
N LYS A 158 61.01 -16.15 44.70
CA LYS A 158 62.25 -15.81 43.94
C LYS A 158 62.14 -14.46 43.21
N ALA A 159 63.19 -13.67 43.48
CA ALA A 159 63.88 -12.67 42.65
C ALA A 159 63.11 -11.51 41.97
N LYS A 160 63.49 -10.30 42.40
CA LYS A 160 63.17 -9.00 41.79
C LYS A 160 63.93 -8.81 40.47
N ILE A 161 63.24 -8.25 39.46
CA ILE A 161 63.84 -7.36 38.45
C ILE A 161 63.01 -6.08 38.43
N LYS A 162 63.59 -4.95 38.85
CA LYS A 162 63.04 -3.61 38.62
C LYS A 162 63.54 -3.14 37.26
N THR A 163 62.65 -2.90 36.31
CA THR A 163 62.91 -2.01 35.17
C THR A 163 61.72 -1.08 34.91
N LYS A 164 62.07 0.08 34.37
CA LYS A 164 61.36 1.34 34.26
C LYS A 164 60.22 1.29 33.21
N THR A 165 59.14 0.55 33.47
CA THR A 165 58.00 0.38 32.52
C THR A 165 56.62 0.77 33.07
N ARG A 166 56.56 1.30 34.31
CA ARG A 166 55.27 1.69 34.92
C ARG A 166 54.63 2.93 34.26
N SER A 167 55.40 3.92 33.79
CA SER A 167 54.83 5.13 33.16
C SER A 167 54.10 4.82 31.84
N ILE A 168 54.68 4.00 30.96
CA ILE A 168 54.07 3.66 29.66
C ILE A 168 52.75 2.88 29.83
N ARG A 169 52.64 2.02 30.86
CA ARG A 169 51.39 1.31 31.17
C ARG A 169 50.28 2.26 31.62
N TYR A 170 50.59 3.27 32.44
CA TYR A 170 49.61 4.28 32.82
C TYR A 170 49.21 5.19 31.66
N PHE A 171 50.15 5.55 30.77
CA PHE A 171 49.83 6.27 29.53
C PHE A 171 48.96 5.44 28.57
N PHE A 172 49.21 4.14 28.45
CA PHE A 172 48.39 3.24 27.62
C PHE A 172 47.00 3.03 28.21
N ILE A 173 46.87 2.85 29.53
CA ILE A 173 45.58 2.75 30.22
C ILE A 173 44.81 4.08 30.11
N ALA A 174 45.47 5.22 30.31
CA ALA A 174 44.86 6.53 30.13
C ALA A 174 44.40 6.77 28.68
N PHE A 175 45.22 6.35 27.69
CA PHE A 175 44.84 6.39 26.28
C PHE A 175 43.62 5.52 25.97
N LEU A 176 43.56 4.28 26.48
CA LEU A 176 42.39 3.41 26.31
C LEU A 176 41.14 3.96 27.00
N LEU A 177 41.27 4.61 28.16
CA LEU A 177 40.16 5.29 28.83
C LEU A 177 39.67 6.50 28.03
N ILE A 178 40.57 7.31 27.48
CA ILE A 178 40.21 8.44 26.60
C ILE A 178 39.50 7.92 25.34
N LEU A 179 40.03 6.85 24.74
CA LEU A 179 39.42 6.21 23.56
C LEU A 179 38.04 5.64 23.87
N SER A 180 37.83 5.01 25.03
CA SER A 180 36.53 4.49 25.42
C SER A 180 35.50 5.60 25.67
N ILE A 181 35.91 6.72 26.29
CA ILE A 181 35.07 7.91 26.49
C ILE A 181 34.70 8.53 25.14
N LEU A 182 35.65 8.61 24.21
CA LEU A 182 35.40 9.10 22.86
C LEU A 182 34.40 8.21 22.10
N LEU A 183 34.59 6.88 22.14
CA LEU A 183 33.67 5.93 21.51
C LEU A 183 32.27 5.97 22.14
N MET A 184 32.18 6.09 23.47
CA MET A 184 30.91 6.24 24.17
C MET A 184 30.21 7.54 23.76
N SER A 185 30.95 8.64 23.63
CA SER A 185 30.42 9.94 23.20
C SER A 185 29.86 9.86 21.77
N ILE A 186 30.59 9.22 20.86
CA ILE A 186 30.14 8.97 19.48
C ILE A 186 28.88 8.08 19.47
N PHE A 187 28.84 7.03 20.30
CA PHE A 187 27.69 6.14 20.39
C PHE A 187 26.45 6.84 20.93
N VAL A 188 26.57 7.63 22.00
CA VAL A 188 25.48 8.44 22.56
C VAL A 188 25.01 9.48 21.55
N TRP A 189 25.93 10.17 20.88
CA TRP A 189 25.60 11.10 19.81
C TRP A 189 24.84 10.42 18.67
N TYR A 190 25.28 9.25 18.21
CA TYR A 190 24.62 8.48 17.15
C TYR A 190 23.21 8.07 17.56
N LYS A 191 23.06 7.47 18.75
CA LYS A 191 21.75 7.07 19.31
C LYS A 191 20.79 8.25 19.43
N LYS A 192 21.29 9.40 19.89
CA LYS A 192 20.50 10.64 19.95
C LYS A 192 20.17 11.17 18.56
N SER A 193 21.07 11.07 17.59
CA SER A 193 20.86 11.62 16.24
C SER A 193 19.86 10.82 15.41
N ILE A 194 19.73 9.51 15.66
CA ILE A 194 18.75 8.66 14.97
C ILE A 194 17.38 8.59 15.66
N SER A 195 17.26 9.10 16.89
CA SER A 195 15.99 9.17 17.61
C SER A 195 15.15 10.39 17.16
N PRO A 196 13.84 10.42 17.45
CA PRO A 196 12.94 11.50 17.02
C PRO A 196 13.49 12.89 17.32
N LYS A 197 13.46 13.81 16.34
CA LYS A 197 13.97 15.19 16.51
C LYS A 197 13.12 15.98 17.51
N SER A 198 11.80 15.87 17.42
CA SER A 198 10.81 16.55 18.25
C SER A 198 9.82 15.57 18.86
N ASN A 199 9.05 15.98 19.86
CA ASN A 199 7.89 15.22 20.36
C ASN A 199 6.57 15.72 19.76
N VAL A 200 6.62 16.79 18.94
CA VAL A 200 5.44 17.37 18.30
C VAL A 200 5.07 16.54 17.09
N GLU A 201 3.82 16.08 17.05
CA GLU A 201 3.24 15.38 15.93
C GLU A 201 2.76 16.37 14.87
N LYS A 202 3.67 16.79 14.01
CA LYS A 202 3.38 17.69 12.88
C LYS A 202 3.92 17.07 11.60
N TYR A 203 3.01 16.71 10.71
CA TYR A 203 3.33 16.13 9.42
C TYR A 203 3.62 17.20 8.37
N GLN A 204 4.58 16.91 7.52
CA GLN A 204 4.98 17.72 6.37
C GLN A 204 5.28 16.80 5.18
N ILE A 205 4.90 17.25 3.99
CA ILE A 205 5.12 16.51 2.76
C ILE A 205 6.55 16.77 2.28
N VAL A 206 7.32 15.72 2.08
CA VAL A 206 8.66 15.78 1.50
C VAL A 206 8.71 14.95 0.22
N GLU A 207 9.01 15.63 -0.88
CA GLU A 207 9.22 15.01 -2.18
C GLU A 207 10.64 14.44 -2.28
N ILE A 208 10.77 13.18 -2.70
CA ILE A 208 12.05 12.55 -3.05
C ILE A 208 12.02 12.27 -4.56
N LYS A 209 12.88 12.96 -5.32
CA LYS A 209 12.93 12.82 -6.78
C LYS A 209 13.63 11.52 -7.16
N SER A 210 13.22 10.94 -8.29
CA SER A 210 13.91 9.78 -8.88
C SER A 210 15.39 10.10 -9.12
N GLY A 211 16.28 9.15 -8.77
CA GLY A 211 17.73 9.33 -8.85
C GLY A 211 18.38 10.12 -7.72
N SER A 212 17.62 10.58 -6.71
CA SER A 212 18.19 11.26 -5.54
C SER A 212 19.13 10.33 -4.76
N SER A 213 20.34 10.80 -4.44
CA SER A 213 21.29 10.05 -3.62
C SER A 213 20.87 10.01 -2.15
N THR A 214 21.26 8.98 -1.41
CA THR A 214 21.01 8.89 0.05
C THR A 214 21.48 10.14 0.80
N VAL A 215 22.61 10.73 0.38
CA VAL A 215 23.15 11.96 0.97
C VAL A 215 22.22 13.14 0.72
N SER A 216 21.77 13.33 -0.53
CA SER A 216 20.84 14.42 -0.87
C SER A 216 19.50 14.31 -0.14
N ILE A 217 18.99 13.09 0.02
CA ILE A 217 17.76 12.81 0.78
C ILE A 217 17.98 13.17 2.25
N ALA A 218 19.09 12.72 2.85
CA ALA A 218 19.42 13.01 4.24
C ALA A 218 19.54 14.52 4.50
N GLN A 219 20.21 15.26 3.62
CA GLN A 219 20.33 16.72 3.72
C GLN A 219 18.98 17.42 3.58
N LYS A 220 18.12 16.95 2.66
CA LYS A 220 16.77 17.48 2.51
C LYS A 220 15.93 17.26 3.76
N LEU A 221 15.98 16.06 4.36
CA LEU A 221 15.28 15.73 5.60
C LEU A 221 15.79 16.55 6.80
N GLU A 222 17.10 16.79 6.88
CA GLU A 222 17.71 17.62 7.92
C GLU A 222 17.31 19.09 7.77
N SER A 223 17.38 19.63 6.55
CA SER A 223 16.98 21.00 6.23
C SER A 223 15.49 21.24 6.47
N ALA A 224 14.66 20.22 6.24
CA ALA A 224 13.24 20.23 6.53
C ALA A 224 12.92 19.96 8.02
N GLU A 225 13.94 19.89 8.88
CA GLU A 225 13.81 19.68 10.32
C GLU A 225 13.17 18.35 10.77
N LEU A 226 13.18 17.33 9.90
CA LEU A 226 12.62 16.01 10.20
C LEU A 226 13.61 15.09 10.92
N ILE A 227 14.91 15.26 10.65
CA ILE A 227 15.99 14.50 11.29
C ILE A 227 17.00 15.45 11.94
N ARG A 228 17.77 14.93 12.90
CA ARG A 228 18.80 15.71 13.62
C ARG A 228 20.14 15.81 12.90
N SER A 229 20.47 14.82 12.06
CA SER A 229 21.78 14.74 11.40
C SER A 229 21.69 13.93 10.11
N SER A 230 22.05 14.55 8.98
CA SER A 230 22.20 13.84 7.70
C SER A 230 23.31 12.79 7.73
N PHE A 231 24.40 13.04 8.48
CA PHE A 231 25.50 12.08 8.64
C PHE A 231 25.05 10.81 9.38
N ALA A 232 24.31 10.96 10.50
CA ALA A 232 23.79 9.81 11.24
C ALA A 232 22.80 8.99 10.41
N PHE A 233 21.98 9.66 9.58
CA PHE A 233 21.11 8.99 8.61
C PHE A 233 21.91 8.19 7.57
N GLY A 234 22.95 8.78 6.97
CA GLY A 234 23.82 8.10 6.02
C GLY A 234 24.53 6.89 6.64
N LEU A 235 25.02 7.03 7.88
CA LEU A 235 25.60 5.92 8.64
C LEU A 235 24.57 4.81 8.91
N TYR A 236 23.34 5.16 9.28
CA TYR A 236 22.26 4.19 9.47
C TYR A 236 21.99 3.40 8.19
N MET A 237 21.89 4.08 7.03
CA MET A 237 21.69 3.42 5.73
C MET A 237 22.85 2.49 5.38
N LYS A 238 24.10 2.88 5.66
CA LYS A 238 25.29 2.04 5.44
C LYS A 238 25.32 0.79 6.33
N LEU A 239 24.89 0.92 7.59
CA LEU A 239 24.79 -0.20 8.53
C LEU A 239 23.59 -1.12 8.25
N ASN A 240 22.60 -0.63 7.51
CA ASN A 240 21.37 -1.37 7.17
C ASN A 240 21.14 -1.37 5.64
N PRO A 241 21.99 -2.09 4.88
CA PRO A 241 22.04 -2.00 3.41
C PRO A 241 20.79 -2.52 2.69
N ASN A 242 19.91 -3.25 3.39
CA ASN A 242 18.67 -3.76 2.81
C ASN A 242 17.57 -2.69 2.64
N ASN A 243 17.79 -1.47 3.15
CA ASN A 243 16.85 -0.38 2.98
C ASN A 243 17.08 0.32 1.63
N ASN A 244 16.07 0.27 0.76
CA ASN A 244 16.09 0.95 -0.53
C ASN A 244 15.11 2.12 -0.49
N LEU A 245 15.63 3.35 -0.49
CA LEU A 245 14.80 4.55 -0.49
C LEU A 245 14.12 4.72 -1.84
N LYS A 246 12.79 4.75 -1.84
CA LYS A 246 12.00 4.95 -3.06
C LYS A 246 11.79 6.44 -3.32
N ALA A 247 11.59 6.76 -4.59
CA ALA A 247 11.14 8.09 -4.99
C ALA A 247 9.65 8.24 -4.69
N GLY A 248 9.23 9.48 -4.42
CA GLY A 248 7.84 9.84 -4.18
C GLY A 248 7.67 10.92 -3.11
N SER A 249 6.44 11.34 -2.90
CA SER A 249 6.06 12.32 -1.88
C SER A 249 5.62 11.65 -0.59
N TYR A 250 6.31 11.89 0.52
CA TYR A 250 6.04 11.23 1.81
C TYR A 250 5.52 12.21 2.86
N SER A 251 4.54 11.78 3.66
CA SER A 251 4.09 12.50 4.84
C SER A 251 4.95 12.09 6.03
N LEU A 252 5.84 12.97 6.47
CA LEU A 252 6.83 12.70 7.51
C LEU A 252 6.68 13.68 8.66
N SER A 253 7.05 13.28 9.87
CA SER A 253 6.98 14.11 11.08
C SER A 253 8.28 14.03 11.87
N ALA A 254 8.66 15.13 12.51
CA ALA A 254 9.88 15.21 13.34
C ALA A 254 9.81 14.34 14.62
N ASN A 255 8.61 13.83 14.97
CA ASN A 255 8.44 12.82 16.03
C ASN A 255 8.76 11.38 15.58
N GLN A 256 9.11 11.17 14.32
CA GLN A 256 9.56 9.88 13.82
C GLN A 256 11.09 9.77 13.97
N SER A 257 11.55 8.59 14.38
CA SER A 257 12.97 8.23 14.35
C SER A 257 13.45 8.04 12.91
N VAL A 258 14.78 8.10 12.70
CA VAL A 258 15.39 7.81 11.39
C VAL A 258 14.95 6.45 10.85
N LYS A 259 14.85 5.43 11.72
CA LYS A 259 14.35 4.10 11.35
C LYS A 259 12.92 4.15 10.81
N GLN A 260 12.02 4.88 11.47
CA GLN A 260 10.63 5.01 11.03
C GLN A 260 10.52 5.79 9.71
N ILE A 261 11.24 6.90 9.58
CA ILE A 261 11.29 7.69 8.33
C ILE A 261 11.80 6.83 7.17
N ILE A 262 12.88 6.08 7.37
CA ILE A 262 13.41 5.16 6.36
C ILE A 262 12.40 4.07 6.03
N SER A 263 11.66 3.55 7.01
CA SER A 263 10.61 2.55 6.78
C SER A 263 9.50 3.08 5.88
N VAL A 264 9.01 4.31 6.12
CA VAL A 264 7.99 4.97 5.29
C VAL A 264 8.50 5.16 3.86
N ILE A 265 9.71 5.70 3.71
CA ILE A 265 10.32 5.98 2.40
C ILE A 265 10.60 4.66 1.65
N SER A 266 11.15 3.65 2.32
CA SER A 266 11.49 2.36 1.71
C SER A 266 10.25 1.51 1.42
N GLY A 267 9.22 1.62 2.26
CA GLY A 267 7.90 1.02 2.02
C GLY A 267 7.28 1.56 0.73
N GLY A 268 7.47 2.85 0.47
CA GLY A 268 6.82 3.53 -0.64
C GLY A 268 5.42 4.00 -0.27
N ASP A 269 5.19 4.33 1.01
CA ASP A 269 3.93 4.86 1.52
C ASP A 269 3.77 6.33 1.11
N VAL A 270 3.65 6.55 -0.20
CA VAL A 270 3.56 7.86 -0.81
C VAL A 270 2.17 8.46 -0.56
N VAL A 271 2.15 9.77 -0.31
CA VAL A 271 0.93 10.56 -0.31
C VAL A 271 0.40 10.57 -1.73
N THR A 272 -0.89 10.24 -1.87
CA THR A 272 -1.57 10.25 -3.16
C THR A 272 -2.82 11.13 -3.09
N LYS A 273 -3.20 11.69 -4.23
CA LYS A 273 -4.50 12.31 -4.47
C LYS A 273 -5.25 11.50 -5.53
N ARG A 274 -6.58 11.50 -5.45
CA ARG A 274 -7.47 10.85 -6.41
C ARG A 274 -8.12 11.89 -7.31
N ILE A 275 -7.96 11.73 -8.61
CA ILE A 275 -8.58 12.58 -9.63
C ILE A 275 -9.63 11.75 -10.35
N LEU A 276 -10.90 12.09 -10.16
CA LEU A 276 -12.01 11.47 -10.88
C LEU A 276 -12.20 12.16 -12.23
N ILE A 277 -12.12 11.39 -13.30
CA ILE A 277 -12.63 11.77 -14.62
C ILE A 277 -13.90 10.95 -14.84
N ALA A 278 -15.06 11.60 -14.67
CA ALA A 278 -16.35 10.93 -14.83
C ALA A 278 -16.62 10.59 -16.32
N PRO A 279 -17.43 9.55 -16.60
CA PRO A 279 -17.87 9.24 -17.97
C PRO A 279 -18.88 10.25 -18.50
N GLY A 280 -18.94 10.42 -19.81
CA GLY A 280 -19.85 11.34 -20.50
C GLY A 280 -19.46 12.82 -20.39
N LEU A 281 -18.24 13.13 -19.94
CA LEU A 281 -17.65 14.46 -19.91
C LEU A 281 -17.03 14.83 -21.25
N ARG A 282 -17.19 16.09 -21.65
CA ARG A 282 -16.44 16.68 -22.75
C ARG A 282 -15.01 17.01 -22.34
N TYR A 283 -14.13 17.18 -23.33
CA TYR A 283 -12.75 17.56 -23.14
C TYR A 283 -12.59 18.85 -22.32
N ASP A 284 -13.37 19.89 -22.59
CA ASP A 284 -13.32 21.17 -21.85
C ASP A 284 -13.64 20.99 -20.35
N GLN A 285 -14.61 20.15 -20.03
CA GLN A 285 -15.00 19.82 -18.64
C GLN A 285 -13.91 19.01 -17.92
N ILE A 286 -13.22 18.12 -18.65
CA ILE A 286 -12.07 17.38 -18.13
C ILE A 286 -10.93 18.35 -17.82
N VAL A 287 -10.60 19.25 -18.75
CA VAL A 287 -9.57 20.28 -18.55
C VAL A 287 -9.90 21.18 -17.35
N GLU A 288 -11.16 21.58 -17.18
CA GLU A 288 -11.59 22.36 -16.01
C GLU A 288 -11.41 21.55 -14.70
N THR A 289 -11.73 20.26 -14.73
CA THR A 289 -11.51 19.35 -13.59
C THR A 289 -10.02 19.29 -13.25
N LEU A 290 -9.13 19.17 -14.23
CA LEU A 290 -7.68 19.14 -14.00
C LEU A 290 -7.15 20.48 -13.46
N LYS A 291 -7.65 21.62 -13.95
CA LYS A 291 -7.30 22.94 -13.41
C LYS A 291 -7.67 23.06 -11.93
N LYS A 292 -8.86 22.58 -11.54
CA LYS A 292 -9.29 22.53 -10.13
C LYS A 292 -8.39 21.65 -9.26
N GLN A 293 -7.67 20.69 -9.86
CA GLN A 293 -6.70 19.82 -9.18
C GLN A 293 -5.27 20.40 -9.11
N GLY A 294 -5.08 21.64 -9.58
CA GLY A 294 -3.83 22.39 -9.50
C GLY A 294 -2.95 22.33 -10.76
N TYR A 295 -3.41 21.73 -11.85
CA TYR A 295 -2.64 21.72 -13.12
C TYR A 295 -2.80 23.04 -13.87
N SER A 296 -1.68 23.64 -14.31
CA SER A 296 -1.73 24.85 -15.12
C SER A 296 -2.16 24.55 -16.56
N SER A 297 -2.66 25.57 -17.26
CA SER A 297 -3.00 25.46 -18.69
C SER A 297 -1.80 25.09 -19.56
N ASP A 298 -0.60 25.53 -19.20
CA ASP A 298 0.62 25.24 -19.96
C ASP A 298 1.07 23.79 -19.76
N ASP A 299 0.99 23.27 -18.53
CA ASP A 299 1.32 21.87 -18.24
C ASP A 299 0.37 20.92 -18.96
N ILE A 300 -0.93 21.24 -18.98
CA ILE A 300 -1.95 20.48 -19.71
C ILE A 300 -1.63 20.43 -21.21
N ARG A 301 -1.34 21.59 -21.83
CA ARG A 301 -1.00 21.66 -23.26
C ARG A 301 0.26 20.84 -23.59
N LEU A 302 1.30 20.95 -22.76
CA LEU A 302 2.53 20.18 -22.95
C LEU A 302 2.31 18.66 -22.81
N ALA A 303 1.47 18.25 -21.85
CA ALA A 303 1.09 16.85 -21.67
C ALA A 303 0.33 16.30 -22.87
N GLU A 304 -0.55 17.10 -23.46
CA GLU A 304 -1.29 16.74 -24.66
C GLU A 304 -0.38 16.58 -25.88
N ASP A 305 0.53 17.51 -26.10
CA ASP A 305 1.50 17.44 -27.20
C ASP A 305 2.38 16.18 -27.10
N LYS A 306 2.74 15.78 -25.87
CA LYS A 306 3.44 14.51 -25.63
C LYS A 306 2.53 13.31 -25.89
N LEU A 307 1.30 13.37 -25.39
CA LEU A 307 0.34 12.28 -25.52
C LEU A 307 -0.01 12.00 -26.99
N ARG A 308 -0.04 13.01 -27.86
CA ARG A 308 -0.25 12.83 -29.32
C ARG A 308 0.73 11.88 -30.00
N LYS A 309 1.89 11.61 -29.39
CA LYS A 309 2.89 10.65 -29.88
C LYS A 309 2.60 9.21 -29.45
N HIS A 310 1.62 9.00 -28.57
CA HIS A 310 1.24 7.70 -28.05
C HIS A 310 0.48 6.88 -29.10
N GLU A 311 0.68 5.56 -29.10
CA GLU A 311 0.12 4.66 -30.12
C GLU A 311 -1.40 4.66 -30.21
N LEU A 312 -2.07 4.93 -29.07
CA LEU A 312 -3.53 5.07 -28.97
C LEU A 312 -4.09 6.16 -29.89
N LEU A 313 -3.32 7.21 -30.14
CA LEU A 313 -3.72 8.37 -30.95
C LEU A 313 -3.22 8.30 -32.40
N ARG A 314 -2.68 7.15 -32.81
CA ARG A 314 -2.17 6.95 -34.17
C ARG A 314 -3.32 7.11 -35.17
N GLY A 315 -3.20 8.10 -36.06
CA GLY A 315 -4.22 8.43 -37.06
C GLY A 315 -5.21 9.51 -36.63
N LEU A 316 -5.09 10.05 -35.42
CA LEU A 316 -5.74 11.29 -35.04
C LEU A 316 -4.95 12.48 -35.58
N ASP A 317 -5.62 13.44 -36.21
CA ASP A 317 -4.96 14.62 -36.77
C ASP A 317 -4.32 15.45 -35.65
N SER A 318 -3.14 16.02 -35.91
CA SER A 318 -2.39 16.80 -34.91
C SER A 318 -3.17 18.01 -34.39
N SER A 319 -4.07 18.56 -35.20
CA SER A 319 -4.97 19.67 -34.86
C SER A 319 -6.27 19.24 -34.15
N SER A 320 -6.60 17.95 -34.14
CA SER A 320 -7.85 17.46 -33.51
C SER A 320 -7.76 17.55 -31.99
N THR A 321 -8.88 17.83 -31.33
CA THR A 321 -8.98 17.72 -29.87
C THR A 321 -8.78 16.28 -29.41
N LEU A 322 -8.44 16.07 -28.14
CA LEU A 322 -8.40 14.73 -27.53
C LEU A 322 -9.78 14.25 -27.05
N GLU A 323 -10.84 14.78 -27.66
CA GLU A 323 -12.22 14.46 -27.30
C GLU A 323 -12.47 12.95 -27.49
N GLY A 324 -13.03 12.31 -26.47
CA GLY A 324 -13.23 10.85 -26.45
C GLY A 324 -12.00 10.00 -26.10
N TYR A 325 -10.80 10.58 -26.01
CA TYR A 325 -9.56 9.81 -25.72
C TYR A 325 -9.08 9.93 -24.26
N LEU A 326 -9.59 10.91 -23.51
CA LEU A 326 -9.34 11.03 -22.07
C LEU A 326 -10.30 10.10 -21.30
N PHE A 327 -9.88 8.84 -21.19
CA PHE A 327 -10.71 7.75 -20.66
C PHE A 327 -11.18 8.02 -19.22
N PRO A 328 -12.44 7.69 -18.88
CA PRO A 328 -12.98 7.91 -17.54
C PRO A 328 -12.50 6.86 -16.55
N ASP A 329 -11.98 7.32 -15.42
CA ASP A 329 -11.63 6.50 -14.26
C ASP A 329 -11.30 7.40 -13.06
N THR A 330 -10.98 6.80 -11.91
CA THR A 330 -10.33 7.48 -10.80
C THR A 330 -8.83 7.23 -10.83
N TYR A 331 -8.07 8.27 -11.19
CA TYR A 331 -6.62 8.22 -11.30
C TYR A 331 -5.97 8.57 -9.97
N VAL A 332 -5.10 7.68 -9.50
CA VAL A 332 -4.30 7.89 -8.28
C VAL A 332 -2.94 8.45 -8.70
N VAL A 333 -2.64 9.68 -8.27
CA VAL A 333 -1.40 10.40 -8.59
C VAL A 333 -0.77 10.98 -7.32
N GLU A 334 0.51 11.32 -7.35
CA GLU A 334 1.13 12.08 -6.27
C GLU A 334 0.69 13.56 -6.33
N PRO A 335 0.68 14.28 -5.20
CA PRO A 335 0.35 15.70 -5.19
C PRO A 335 1.17 16.55 -6.16
N SER A 336 2.45 16.22 -6.35
CA SER A 336 3.40 16.91 -7.23
C SER A 336 3.56 16.27 -8.62
N SER A 337 2.78 15.22 -8.95
CA SER A 337 2.87 14.56 -10.27
C SER A 337 2.63 15.55 -11.40
N ALA A 338 3.47 15.49 -12.43
CA ALA A 338 3.30 16.32 -13.63
C ALA A 338 2.04 15.92 -14.40
N ALA A 339 1.50 16.86 -15.19
CA ALA A 339 0.35 16.57 -16.07
C ALA A 339 0.68 15.43 -17.05
N ASP A 340 1.91 15.37 -17.55
CA ASP A 340 2.40 14.31 -18.43
C ASP A 340 2.18 12.90 -17.87
N ASP A 341 2.45 12.70 -16.58
CA ASP A 341 2.34 11.39 -15.93
C ASP A 341 0.86 10.96 -15.86
N LEU A 342 -0.03 11.90 -15.54
CA LEU A 342 -1.47 11.67 -15.51
C LEU A 342 -2.00 11.34 -16.91
N TYR A 343 -1.64 12.12 -17.94
CA TYR A 343 -2.06 11.87 -19.32
C TYR A 343 -1.54 10.52 -19.85
N LEU A 344 -0.31 10.15 -19.51
CA LEU A 344 0.24 8.84 -19.85
C LEU A 344 -0.50 7.71 -19.11
N GLN A 345 -0.86 7.91 -17.84
CA GLN A 345 -1.66 6.95 -17.08
C GLN A 345 -3.06 6.78 -17.69
N ILE A 346 -3.70 7.87 -18.11
CA ILE A 346 -5.00 7.85 -18.81
C ILE A 346 -4.91 7.03 -20.10
N ALA A 347 -3.90 7.29 -20.93
CA ALA A 347 -3.73 6.61 -22.21
C ALA A 347 -3.40 5.12 -22.06
N LYS A 348 -2.53 4.77 -21.11
CA LYS A 348 -2.22 3.38 -20.77
C LYS A 348 -3.46 2.66 -20.22
N ASN A 349 -4.25 3.33 -19.38
CA ASN A 349 -5.50 2.77 -18.88
C ASN A 349 -6.42 2.45 -20.05
N PHE A 350 -6.70 3.42 -20.93
CA PHE A 350 -7.56 3.20 -22.08
C PHE A 350 -7.04 2.04 -22.95
N GLN A 351 -5.76 2.08 -23.34
CA GLN A 351 -5.17 1.05 -24.16
C GLN A 351 -5.28 -0.35 -23.54
N SER A 352 -5.09 -0.47 -22.22
CA SER A 352 -5.21 -1.74 -21.50
C SER A 352 -6.62 -2.32 -21.53
N LYS A 353 -7.65 -1.48 -21.69
CA LYS A 353 -9.05 -1.91 -21.81
C LYS A 353 -9.42 -2.35 -23.23
N ILE A 354 -8.61 -2.01 -24.24
CA ILE A 354 -8.88 -2.38 -25.63
C ILE A 354 -8.40 -3.81 -25.87
N SER A 355 -9.28 -4.78 -25.60
CA SER A 355 -9.02 -6.20 -25.78
C SER A 355 -8.93 -6.63 -27.24
N SER A 356 -8.45 -7.85 -27.51
CA SER A 356 -8.46 -8.47 -28.83
C SER A 356 -9.88 -8.61 -29.40
N GLU A 357 -10.85 -8.87 -28.54
CA GLU A 357 -12.25 -9.07 -28.88
C GLU A 357 -12.87 -7.76 -29.36
N ILE A 358 -12.59 -6.65 -28.66
CA ILE A 358 -13.00 -5.30 -29.09
C ILE A 358 -12.40 -5.00 -30.46
N LYS A 359 -11.07 -5.17 -30.64
CA LYS A 359 -10.41 -4.90 -31.93
C LYS A 359 -11.01 -5.73 -33.08
N SER A 360 -11.28 -7.01 -32.83
CA SER A 360 -11.90 -7.91 -33.81
C SER A 360 -13.35 -7.51 -34.10
N GLY A 361 -14.14 -7.17 -33.08
CA GLY A 361 -15.51 -6.70 -33.20
C GLY A 361 -15.62 -5.44 -34.04
N LEU A 362 -14.79 -4.43 -33.74
CA LEU A 362 -14.74 -3.18 -34.53
C LEU A 362 -14.41 -3.44 -36.00
N LYS A 363 -13.46 -4.34 -36.28
CA LYS A 363 -13.14 -4.75 -37.65
C LYS A 363 -14.32 -5.45 -38.34
N LYS A 364 -15.08 -6.28 -37.63
CA LYS A 364 -16.31 -6.92 -38.17
C LYS A 364 -17.39 -5.89 -38.49
N GLN A 365 -17.49 -4.82 -37.70
CA GLN A 365 -18.40 -3.70 -38.00
C GLN A 365 -17.88 -2.79 -39.12
N GLY A 366 -16.67 -3.01 -39.63
CA GLY A 366 -16.07 -2.18 -40.68
C GLY A 366 -15.62 -0.80 -40.19
N LEU A 367 -15.38 -0.62 -38.90
CA LEU A 367 -15.01 0.66 -38.30
C LEU A 367 -13.50 0.78 -38.10
N SER A 368 -12.95 1.96 -38.39
CA SER A 368 -11.69 2.40 -37.81
C SER A 368 -11.82 2.67 -36.31
N PHE A 369 -10.70 2.70 -35.60
CA PHE A 369 -10.72 3.01 -34.17
C PHE A 369 -11.25 4.43 -33.88
N LYS A 370 -10.93 5.41 -34.74
CA LYS A 370 -11.46 6.79 -34.64
C LYS A 370 -12.99 6.79 -34.73
N GLU A 371 -13.56 6.11 -35.72
CA GLU A 371 -15.03 6.01 -35.90
C GLU A 371 -15.70 5.30 -34.72
N ALA A 372 -15.07 4.26 -34.19
CA ALA A 372 -15.56 3.56 -33.00
C ALA A 372 -15.58 4.45 -31.75
N VAL A 373 -14.55 5.27 -31.54
CA VAL A 373 -14.49 6.26 -30.45
C VAL A 373 -15.61 7.30 -30.60
N ILE A 374 -15.88 7.76 -31.83
CA ILE A 374 -16.99 8.69 -32.10
C ILE A 374 -18.32 8.05 -31.74
N LEU A 375 -18.62 6.85 -32.27
CA LEU A 375 -19.87 6.15 -31.97
C LEU A 375 -20.03 5.83 -30.48
N ALA A 376 -18.97 5.37 -29.81
CA ALA A 376 -19.01 5.07 -28.38
C ALA A 376 -19.31 6.32 -27.54
N SER A 377 -18.81 7.49 -27.94
CA SER A 377 -19.16 8.76 -27.27
C SER A 377 -20.64 9.11 -27.41
N ILE A 378 -21.25 8.85 -28.58
CA ILE A 378 -22.68 9.09 -28.81
C ILE A 378 -23.50 8.09 -27.98
N VAL A 379 -23.17 6.80 -28.04
CA VAL A 379 -23.82 5.74 -27.25
C VAL A 379 -23.78 6.06 -25.75
N GLN A 380 -22.63 6.51 -25.23
CA GLN A 380 -22.49 6.88 -23.82
C GLN A 380 -23.39 8.04 -23.42
N LYS A 381 -23.59 9.02 -24.31
CA LYS A 381 -24.43 10.19 -24.04
C LYS A 381 -25.93 9.88 -24.13
N GLU A 382 -26.31 8.87 -24.90
CA GLU A 382 -27.68 8.39 -24.99
C GLU A 382 -28.06 7.49 -23.82
N GLU A 383 -27.12 6.65 -23.35
CA GLU A 383 -27.45 5.62 -22.39
C GLU A 383 -26.28 5.28 -21.45
N PRO A 384 -26.44 5.45 -20.13
CA PRO A 384 -25.44 5.00 -19.16
C PRO A 384 -25.45 3.48 -18.90
N ASN A 385 -26.55 2.76 -19.13
CA ASN A 385 -26.66 1.33 -18.82
C ASN A 385 -26.01 0.44 -19.90
N ALA A 386 -25.01 -0.34 -19.50
CA ALA A 386 -24.25 -1.22 -20.39
C ALA A 386 -25.09 -2.23 -21.20
N SER A 387 -26.18 -2.76 -20.63
CA SER A 387 -27.02 -3.73 -21.34
C SER A 387 -27.82 -3.07 -22.47
N THR A 388 -28.39 -1.89 -22.21
CA THR A 388 -29.14 -1.10 -23.20
C THR A 388 -28.22 -0.50 -24.26
N GLN A 389 -26.98 -0.15 -23.90
CA GLN A 389 -25.97 0.36 -24.84
C GLN A 389 -25.78 -0.54 -26.06
N LYS A 390 -25.83 -1.87 -25.91
CA LYS A 390 -25.69 -2.82 -27.04
C LYS A 390 -26.78 -2.63 -28.10
N THR A 391 -28.02 -2.40 -27.69
CA THR A 391 -29.14 -2.21 -28.62
C THR A 391 -29.10 -0.81 -29.25
N ILE A 392 -28.72 0.22 -28.50
CA ILE A 392 -28.54 1.57 -29.05
C ILE A 392 -27.38 1.60 -30.07
N ALA A 393 -26.26 0.95 -29.75
CA ALA A 393 -25.14 0.79 -30.68
C ALA A 393 -25.57 0.06 -31.95
N GLN A 394 -26.41 -1.00 -31.84
CA GLN A 394 -26.99 -1.66 -33.02
C GLN A 394 -27.76 -0.68 -33.90
N VAL A 395 -28.62 0.16 -33.33
CA VAL A 395 -29.42 1.15 -34.08
C VAL A 395 -28.50 2.12 -34.82
N PHE A 396 -27.51 2.71 -34.14
CA PHE A 396 -26.58 3.66 -34.77
C PHE A 396 -25.73 3.01 -35.86
N LEU A 397 -25.24 1.79 -35.65
CA LEU A 397 -24.48 1.05 -36.65
C LEU A 397 -25.32 0.69 -37.88
N LYS A 398 -26.61 0.38 -37.69
CA LYS A 398 -27.54 0.13 -38.81
C LYS A 398 -27.75 1.42 -39.60
N ARG A 399 -28.10 2.52 -38.93
CA ARG A 399 -28.27 3.84 -39.58
C ARG A 399 -27.02 4.31 -40.31
N TYR A 400 -25.85 4.14 -39.69
CA TYR A 400 -24.57 4.49 -40.31
C TYR A 400 -24.32 3.70 -41.60
N ARG A 401 -24.57 2.38 -41.59
CA ARG A 401 -24.42 1.52 -42.78
C ARG A 401 -25.44 1.82 -43.88
N GLU A 402 -26.67 2.18 -43.51
CA GLU A 402 -27.73 2.53 -44.46
C GLU A 402 -27.59 3.95 -45.02
N GLY A 403 -26.64 4.75 -44.52
CA GLY A 403 -26.41 6.11 -45.01
C GLY A 403 -27.54 7.08 -44.66
N VAL A 404 -28.21 6.86 -43.54
CA VAL A 404 -29.25 7.77 -43.02
C VAL A 404 -28.73 8.55 -41.81
N PRO A 405 -29.33 9.71 -41.45
CA PRO A 405 -28.91 10.46 -40.26
C PRO A 405 -28.95 9.61 -38.99
N LEU A 406 -27.94 9.74 -38.11
CA LEU A 406 -27.93 8.99 -36.84
C LEU A 406 -29.06 9.46 -35.91
N GLY A 407 -29.39 10.74 -35.96
CA GLY A 407 -30.51 11.33 -35.21
C GLY A 407 -30.26 11.51 -33.72
N ALA A 408 -29.00 11.64 -33.29
CA ALA A 408 -28.64 11.72 -31.87
C ALA A 408 -28.61 13.18 -31.36
N ASP A 409 -29.47 13.51 -30.40
CA ASP A 409 -29.56 14.84 -29.80
C ASP A 409 -28.29 15.34 -29.12
N PRO A 410 -27.51 14.49 -28.41
CA PRO A 410 -26.28 14.93 -27.77
C PRO A 410 -25.28 15.58 -28.74
N THR A 411 -25.38 15.29 -30.03
CA THR A 411 -24.42 15.77 -31.03
C THR A 411 -24.58 17.27 -31.34
N PHE A 412 -25.81 17.79 -31.51
CA PHE A 412 -26.01 19.23 -31.65
C PHE A 412 -25.87 19.97 -30.31
N LYS A 413 -26.21 19.33 -29.19
CA LYS A 413 -25.98 19.88 -27.84
C LYS A 413 -24.50 20.07 -27.56
N TYR A 414 -23.66 19.13 -28.01
CA TYR A 414 -22.21 19.27 -27.96
C TYR A 414 -21.73 20.49 -28.75
N ALA A 415 -22.23 20.65 -29.99
CA ALA A 415 -21.84 21.77 -30.83
C ALA A 415 -22.19 23.13 -30.19
N ALA A 416 -23.38 23.22 -29.61
CA ALA A 416 -23.82 24.41 -28.89
C ALA A 416 -22.92 24.73 -27.69
N ALA A 417 -22.56 23.72 -26.90
CA ALA A 417 -21.71 23.90 -25.74
C ALA A 417 -20.26 24.24 -26.09
N GLN A 418 -19.72 23.62 -27.15
CA GLN A 418 -18.29 23.71 -27.49
C GLN A 418 -17.96 24.88 -28.43
N PHE A 419 -18.87 25.21 -29.34
CA PHE A 419 -18.63 26.20 -30.40
C PHE A 419 -19.59 27.41 -30.34
N GLY A 420 -20.55 27.40 -29.41
CA GLY A 420 -21.56 28.46 -29.31
C GLY A 420 -22.66 28.37 -30.38
N ASP A 421 -22.80 27.20 -31.02
CA ASP A 421 -23.89 26.94 -31.97
C ASP A 421 -25.27 27.00 -31.29
N ILE A 422 -26.34 27.06 -32.09
CA ILE A 422 -27.70 27.04 -31.57
C ILE A 422 -27.98 25.65 -30.95
N ASN A 423 -28.42 25.62 -29.69
CA ASN A 423 -28.90 24.40 -29.04
C ASN A 423 -30.29 24.02 -29.55
N SER A 424 -30.37 23.49 -30.77
CA SER A 424 -31.61 23.12 -31.43
C SER A 424 -31.41 21.95 -32.40
N PRO A 425 -32.40 21.04 -32.54
CA PRO A 425 -32.38 20.01 -33.59
C PRO A 425 -32.31 20.60 -35.02
N ASP A 426 -32.70 21.86 -35.19
CA ASP A 426 -32.65 22.57 -36.48
C ASP A 426 -31.35 23.33 -36.72
N SER A 427 -30.39 23.29 -35.80
CA SER A 427 -29.10 23.96 -35.93
C SER A 427 -28.31 23.48 -37.15
N ASN A 428 -27.68 24.41 -37.87
CA ASN A 428 -26.81 24.10 -38.99
C ASN A 428 -25.36 23.95 -38.49
N SER A 429 -25.04 22.78 -37.95
CA SER A 429 -23.72 22.43 -37.44
C SER A 429 -23.23 21.11 -38.05
N PRO A 430 -21.94 20.96 -38.39
CA PRO A 430 -21.40 19.68 -38.87
C PRO A 430 -21.53 18.54 -37.85
N TYR A 431 -21.73 18.88 -36.57
CA TYR A 431 -22.00 17.90 -35.52
C TYR A 431 -23.47 17.49 -35.45
N ASN A 432 -24.42 18.21 -36.05
CA ASN A 432 -25.85 17.89 -35.91
C ASN A 432 -26.22 16.66 -36.75
N THR A 433 -26.15 15.48 -36.13
CA THR A 433 -26.45 14.20 -36.79
C THR A 433 -27.94 13.94 -37.06
N ARG A 434 -28.83 14.89 -36.75
CA ARG A 434 -30.21 14.88 -37.27
C ARG A 434 -30.29 15.39 -38.71
N LYS A 435 -29.35 16.25 -39.11
CA LYS A 435 -29.31 16.89 -40.43
C LYS A 435 -28.18 16.37 -41.30
N VAL A 436 -27.01 16.15 -40.70
CA VAL A 436 -25.82 15.68 -41.41
C VAL A 436 -25.76 14.16 -41.34
N VAL A 437 -25.68 13.52 -42.52
CA VAL A 437 -25.52 12.07 -42.64
C VAL A 437 -24.08 11.68 -42.33
N GLY A 438 -23.91 10.57 -41.61
CA GLY A 438 -22.60 10.05 -41.21
C GLY A 438 -22.24 10.39 -39.77
N LEU A 439 -20.95 10.25 -39.45
CA LEU A 439 -20.41 10.56 -38.12
C LEU A 439 -20.08 12.06 -38.00
N PRO A 440 -20.23 12.64 -36.80
CA PRO A 440 -19.74 14.00 -36.55
C PRO A 440 -18.20 14.06 -36.67
N PRO A 441 -17.60 15.27 -36.80
CA PRO A 441 -16.16 15.41 -37.02
C PRO A 441 -15.26 14.78 -35.94
N THR A 442 -15.73 14.76 -34.69
CA THR A 442 -15.04 14.17 -33.53
C THR A 442 -16.03 13.47 -32.62
N ALA A 443 -15.52 12.76 -31.61
CA ALA A 443 -16.33 12.35 -30.46
C ALA A 443 -16.93 13.58 -29.78
N ILE A 444 -17.94 13.35 -28.93
CA ILE A 444 -18.67 14.41 -28.21
C ILE A 444 -18.55 14.33 -26.69
N ALA A 445 -17.85 13.31 -26.19
CA ALA A 445 -17.54 13.07 -24.78
C ALA A 445 -16.58 11.88 -24.63
N ASN A 446 -16.01 11.70 -23.44
CA ASN A 446 -15.43 10.43 -23.02
C ASN A 446 -16.51 9.38 -22.70
N PHE A 447 -16.11 8.11 -22.61
CA PHE A 447 -17.04 7.00 -22.41
C PHE A 447 -16.43 5.85 -21.62
N ASN A 448 -17.29 5.11 -20.92
CA ASN A 448 -16.89 3.85 -20.28
C ASN A 448 -16.61 2.79 -21.35
N ILE A 449 -15.77 1.81 -20.99
CA ILE A 449 -15.43 0.71 -21.91
C ILE A 449 -16.67 -0.02 -22.45
N SER A 450 -17.75 -0.10 -21.67
CA SER A 450 -19.02 -0.72 -22.07
C SER A 450 -19.62 -0.12 -23.34
N ALA A 451 -19.46 1.19 -23.56
CA ALA A 451 -19.96 1.84 -24.78
C ALA A 451 -19.14 1.41 -26.02
N LEU A 452 -17.83 1.25 -25.87
CA LEU A 452 -16.97 0.75 -26.94
C LEU A 452 -17.19 -0.74 -27.20
N GLU A 453 -17.40 -1.53 -26.14
CA GLU A 453 -17.81 -2.93 -26.23
C GLU A 453 -19.15 -3.08 -26.94
N ALA A 454 -20.13 -2.22 -26.65
CA ALA A 454 -21.41 -2.20 -27.34
C ALA A 454 -21.29 -1.88 -28.84
N VAL A 455 -20.36 -1.02 -29.23
CA VAL A 455 -20.06 -0.75 -30.65
C VAL A 455 -19.35 -1.94 -31.29
N ALA A 456 -18.45 -2.63 -30.58
CA ALA A 456 -17.74 -3.79 -31.10
C ALA A 456 -18.62 -5.06 -31.22
N ASP A 457 -19.51 -5.25 -30.25
CA ASP A 457 -20.44 -6.38 -30.11
C ASP A 457 -21.86 -5.87 -29.82
N PRO A 458 -22.53 -5.28 -30.84
CA PRO A 458 -23.88 -4.76 -30.70
C PRO A 458 -24.91 -5.89 -30.54
N ALA A 459 -26.11 -5.54 -30.07
CA ALA A 459 -27.19 -6.50 -29.96
C ALA A 459 -27.54 -7.12 -31.32
N SER A 460 -27.91 -8.40 -31.34
CA SER A 460 -28.45 -9.07 -32.53
C SER A 460 -29.93 -8.71 -32.70
N SER A 461 -30.18 -7.50 -33.18
CA SER A 461 -31.50 -6.96 -33.46
C SER A 461 -31.49 -6.13 -34.74
N ASP A 462 -32.68 -5.70 -35.17
CA ASP A 462 -32.86 -4.97 -36.42
C ASP A 462 -33.63 -3.66 -36.23
N PHE A 463 -33.55 -3.09 -35.03
CA PHE A 463 -34.23 -1.84 -34.70
C PHE A 463 -33.62 -0.68 -35.47
N MET A 464 -34.47 0.31 -35.79
CA MET A 464 -34.09 1.54 -36.47
C MET A 464 -34.34 2.78 -35.63
N TYR A 465 -35.13 2.68 -34.57
CA TYR A 465 -35.54 3.81 -33.75
C TYR A 465 -35.55 3.40 -32.28
N PHE A 466 -35.29 4.37 -31.40
CA PHE A 466 -35.50 4.23 -29.98
C PHE A 466 -35.99 5.55 -29.38
N VAL A 467 -36.71 5.47 -28.27
CA VAL A 467 -37.11 6.62 -27.46
C VAL A 467 -36.97 6.25 -25.99
N HIS A 468 -36.45 7.15 -25.17
CA HIS A 468 -36.48 6.99 -23.72
C HIS A 468 -37.83 7.48 -23.20
N GLY A 469 -38.53 6.62 -22.46
CA GLY A 469 -39.77 6.99 -21.79
C GLY A 469 -39.52 7.88 -20.57
N ASP A 470 -40.60 8.49 -20.08
CA ASP A 470 -40.63 9.26 -18.83
C ASP A 470 -40.25 8.39 -17.60
N ASP A 471 -40.31 7.05 -17.74
CA ASP A 471 -39.88 6.06 -16.75
C ASP A 471 -38.37 5.74 -16.80
N GLY A 472 -37.63 6.39 -17.71
CA GLY A 472 -36.19 6.22 -17.90
C GLY A 472 -35.79 4.98 -18.70
N LYS A 473 -36.73 4.21 -19.26
CA LYS A 473 -36.42 3.03 -20.08
C LYS A 473 -36.35 3.37 -21.57
N ALA A 474 -35.45 2.70 -22.29
CA ALA A 474 -35.41 2.76 -23.74
C ALA A 474 -36.42 1.81 -24.38
N TYR A 475 -37.24 2.33 -25.28
CA TYR A 475 -38.20 1.59 -26.10
C TYR A 475 -37.75 1.57 -27.56
N PHE A 476 -37.57 0.38 -28.12
CA PHE A 476 -37.02 0.18 -29.46
C PHE A 476 -38.11 -0.17 -30.47
N SER A 477 -37.92 0.26 -31.72
CA SER A 477 -38.89 0.06 -32.81
C SER A 477 -38.19 -0.09 -34.17
N LYS A 478 -38.85 -0.81 -35.08
CA LYS A 478 -38.31 -1.08 -36.43
C LYS A 478 -38.82 -0.06 -37.44
N THR A 479 -40.02 0.48 -37.24
CA THR A 479 -40.65 1.44 -38.15
C THR A 479 -40.85 2.80 -37.49
N LEU A 480 -40.98 3.85 -38.31
CA LEU A 480 -41.28 5.19 -37.82
C LEU A 480 -42.64 5.24 -37.12
N GLN A 481 -43.64 4.53 -37.65
CA GLN A 481 -44.98 4.48 -37.05
C GLN A 481 -44.95 3.86 -35.64
N GLU A 482 -44.19 2.78 -35.43
CA GLU A 482 -43.99 2.20 -34.09
C GLU A 482 -43.25 3.17 -33.16
N HIS A 483 -42.27 3.91 -33.69
CA HIS A 483 -41.54 4.91 -32.91
C HIS A 483 -42.44 6.06 -32.45
N GLU A 484 -43.29 6.58 -33.33
CA GLU A 484 -44.28 7.62 -33.01
C GLU A 484 -45.29 7.12 -31.98
N GLN A 485 -45.75 5.88 -32.09
CA GLN A 485 -46.63 5.24 -31.09
C GLN A 485 -45.93 5.09 -29.73
N ASN A 486 -44.67 4.63 -29.71
CA ASN A 486 -43.88 4.52 -28.49
C ASN A 486 -43.65 5.90 -27.85
N THR A 487 -43.36 6.92 -28.65
CA THR A 487 -43.16 8.29 -28.18
C THR A 487 -44.43 8.85 -27.55
N ALA A 488 -45.57 8.74 -28.24
CA ALA A 488 -46.86 9.19 -27.73
C ALA A 488 -47.30 8.43 -26.45
N LYS A 489 -46.89 7.17 -26.30
CA LYS A 489 -47.26 6.32 -25.16
C LYS A 489 -46.34 6.49 -23.95
N TYR A 490 -45.03 6.61 -24.17
CA TYR A 490 -44.04 6.52 -23.10
C TYR A 490 -43.27 7.81 -22.84
N CYS A 491 -43.20 8.76 -23.78
CA CYS A 491 -42.44 10.01 -23.63
C CYS A 491 -43.37 11.23 -23.73
N THR A 492 -44.20 11.44 -22.72
CA THR A 492 -45.24 12.47 -22.70
C THR A 492 -44.77 13.79 -22.09
N VAL A 493 -43.76 13.73 -21.20
CA VAL A 493 -43.21 14.90 -20.50
C VAL A 493 -41.83 15.24 -21.04
N ALA A 494 -40.92 14.26 -21.14
CA ALA A 494 -39.52 14.49 -21.50
C ALA A 494 -39.31 14.87 -22.99
N CYS A 495 -40.26 14.52 -23.87
CA CYS A 495 -40.21 14.83 -25.30
C CYS A 495 -40.99 16.10 -25.69
N ARG A 496 -41.58 16.81 -24.72
CA ARG A 496 -42.17 18.15 -24.92
C ARG A 496 -41.16 19.22 -24.54
#